data_AF-A0A2D7FJ53-F1
#
_entry.id   AF-A0A2D7FJ53-F1
#
_cell.length_a   1.000
_cell.length_b   1.000
_cell.length_c   1.000
_cell.angle_alpha   90.00
_cell.angle_beta   90.00
_cell.angle_gamma   90.00
#
_symmetry.space_group_name_H-M   'P 1'
#
loop_
_entity.id
_entity.type
_entity.pdbx_description
1 polymer ?
#
loop_
_entity_poly.entity_id
_entity_poly.type
_entity_poly.pdbx_seq_one_letter_code
_entity_poly.pdbx_strand_id
1 'polypeptide(L)'
;TMDVELNHAVIKSIAAFLNTVGGYLVIGVKDAPPHKVVGLFNDKFEGEDLYIRRLNDKVKAALGSAVMTKIGIKIFKLGPDDVCLVSCKRSKSPVFCNDTAYNKKIRRLPDKEAKAKRSGQFYFREDKGVAELAGEDAYRHIAEHFSDV
;
A
#
# COMPACT_ATOMS: atom_id res chain seq x y z
N THR A 1 16.49 8.42 2.33
CA THR A 1 15.04 8.69 2.21
C THR A 1 14.41 7.47 1.57
N MET A 2 13.34 6.89 2.14
CA MET A 2 12.69 5.73 1.51
C MET A 2 12.33 6.05 0.04
N ASP A 3 12.65 5.13 -0.85
CA ASP A 3 12.34 5.17 -2.27
C ASP A 3 10.83 5.43 -2.51
N VAL A 4 10.50 6.34 -3.42
CA VAL A 4 9.11 6.77 -3.69
C VAL A 4 8.28 5.61 -4.23
N GLU A 5 8.87 4.76 -5.06
CA GLU A 5 8.25 3.58 -5.64
C GLU A 5 8.05 2.50 -4.59
N LEU A 6 9.01 2.29 -3.68
CA LEU A 6 8.84 1.35 -2.58
C LEU A 6 7.71 1.77 -1.65
N ASN A 7 7.64 3.05 -1.28
CA ASN A 7 6.54 3.59 -0.48
C ASN A 7 5.20 3.40 -1.19
N HIS A 8 5.15 3.72 -2.47
CA HIS A 8 3.94 3.56 -3.27
C HIS A 8 3.52 2.10 -3.37
N ALA A 9 4.46 1.16 -3.50
CA ALA A 9 4.21 -0.27 -3.52
C ALA A 9 3.56 -0.77 -2.21
N VAL A 10 4.01 -0.26 -1.07
CA VAL A 10 3.38 -0.54 0.24
C VAL A 10 1.96 0.06 0.30
N ILE A 11 1.81 1.34 -0.04
CA ILE A 11 0.52 2.05 0.03
C ILE A 11 -0.53 1.40 -0.88
N LYS A 12 -0.18 1.10 -2.14
CA LYS A 12 -1.12 0.45 -3.08
C LYS A 12 -1.51 -0.96 -2.63
N SER A 13 -0.58 -1.68 -1.99
CA SER A 13 -0.86 -3.02 -1.45
C SER A 13 -1.84 -2.95 -0.28
N ILE A 14 -1.69 -1.96 0.61
CA ILE A 14 -2.66 -1.72 1.69
C ILE A 14 -4.03 -1.38 1.09
N ALA A 15 -4.11 -0.46 0.13
CA ALA A 15 -5.38 -0.12 -0.54
C ALA A 15 -6.04 -1.36 -1.17
N ALA A 16 -5.25 -2.21 -1.84
CA ALA A 16 -5.72 -3.45 -2.45
C ALA A 16 -6.33 -4.43 -1.43
N PHE A 17 -5.69 -4.61 -0.27
CA PHE A 17 -6.25 -5.44 0.79
C PHE A 17 -7.53 -4.85 1.38
N LEU A 18 -7.56 -3.52 1.60
CA LEU A 18 -8.76 -2.84 2.10
C LEU A 18 -9.95 -2.97 1.14
N ASN A 19 -9.68 -3.00 -0.17
CA ASN A 19 -10.71 -3.11 -1.22
C ASN A 19 -11.17 -4.54 -1.54
N THR A 20 -10.59 -5.54 -0.87
CA THR A 20 -10.90 -6.95 -1.05
C THR A 20 -11.28 -7.56 0.30
N VAL A 21 -10.90 -8.82 0.57
CA VAL A 21 -11.24 -9.53 1.82
C VAL A 21 -10.41 -9.09 3.03
N GLY A 22 -9.44 -8.18 2.85
CA GLY A 22 -8.40 -7.91 3.84
C GLY A 22 -7.17 -8.79 3.63
N GLY A 23 -6.25 -8.79 4.59
CA GLY A 23 -5.05 -9.63 4.55
C GLY A 23 -3.88 -9.07 5.34
N TYR A 24 -2.70 -9.59 5.04
CA TYR A 24 -1.45 -9.21 5.68
C TYR A 24 -0.41 -8.86 4.64
N LEU A 25 0.21 -7.69 4.79
CA LEU A 25 1.39 -7.30 4.05
C LEU A 25 2.62 -7.48 4.94
N VAL A 26 3.64 -8.15 4.42
CA VAL A 26 4.95 -8.29 5.08
C VAL A 26 5.97 -7.44 4.33
N ILE A 27 6.66 -6.55 5.04
CA ILE A 27 7.69 -5.66 4.51
C ILE A 27 9.03 -6.08 5.12
N GLY A 28 10.10 -6.05 4.33
CA GLY A 28 11.42 -6.54 4.73
C GLY A 28 11.68 -7.99 4.33
N VAL A 29 10.96 -8.51 3.33
CA VAL A 29 11.14 -9.87 2.76
C VAL A 29 11.21 -9.78 1.23
N LYS A 30 12.02 -10.64 0.60
CA LYS A 30 12.05 -10.77 -0.87
C LYS A 30 10.81 -11.48 -1.41
N ASP A 31 10.24 -10.91 -2.46
CA ASP A 31 9.10 -11.50 -3.19
C ASP A 31 9.48 -12.82 -3.90
N ALA A 32 10.72 -12.93 -4.38
CA ALA A 32 11.17 -14.11 -5.12
C ALA A 32 11.57 -15.27 -4.18
N PRO A 33 11.22 -16.53 -4.53
CA PRO A 33 11.72 -17.70 -3.82
C PRO A 33 13.25 -17.85 -3.97
N PRO A 34 13.98 -18.28 -2.93
CA PRO A 34 13.51 -18.48 -1.56
C PRO A 34 13.23 -17.13 -0.86
N HIS A 35 12.08 -17.03 -0.18
CA HIS A 35 11.72 -15.85 0.59
C HIS A 35 12.77 -15.63 1.69
N LYS A 36 13.55 -14.55 1.55
CA LYS A 36 14.60 -14.18 2.50
C LYS A 36 14.25 -12.84 3.14
N VAL A 37 14.45 -12.78 4.45
CA VAL A 37 14.41 -11.53 5.21
C VAL A 37 15.55 -10.64 4.71
N VAL A 38 15.24 -9.38 4.44
CA VAL A 38 16.20 -8.34 4.01
C VAL A 38 16.31 -7.20 5.01
N GLY A 39 15.49 -7.21 6.07
CA GLY A 39 15.44 -6.15 7.07
C GLY A 39 14.61 -4.93 6.64
N LEU A 40 14.26 -4.09 7.63
CA LEU A 40 13.64 -2.78 7.43
C LEU A 40 14.65 -1.63 7.51
N PHE A 41 15.65 -1.79 8.39
CA PHE A 41 16.59 -0.75 8.75
C PHE A 41 17.94 -1.05 8.11
N ASN A 42 18.47 -0.11 7.32
CA ASN A 42 19.91 -0.07 7.12
C ASN A 42 20.54 0.58 8.35
N ASP A 43 21.81 0.26 8.65
CA ASP A 43 22.66 0.61 9.84
C ASP A 43 22.62 2.06 10.36
N LYS A 44 21.84 2.93 9.73
CA LYS A 44 21.68 4.35 9.99
C LYS A 44 20.18 4.73 10.01
N PHE A 45 19.64 4.80 11.22
CA PHE A 45 18.60 5.76 11.62
C PHE A 45 17.12 5.54 11.23
N GLU A 46 16.49 4.45 11.66
CA GLU A 46 15.09 4.54 12.11
C GLU A 46 14.86 3.59 13.29
N GLY A 47 14.26 4.09 14.38
CA GLY A 47 13.69 3.22 15.43
C GLY A 47 12.28 2.80 15.04
N GLU A 48 11.77 1.71 15.63
CA GLU A 48 10.43 1.16 15.35
C GLU A 48 9.33 2.25 15.35
N ASP A 49 9.29 3.08 16.39
CA ASP A 49 8.29 4.14 16.53
C ASP A 49 8.33 5.16 15.38
N LEU A 50 9.54 5.53 14.94
CA LEU A 50 9.72 6.49 13.87
C LEU A 50 9.26 5.90 12.53
N TYR A 51 9.58 4.63 12.28
CA TYR A 51 9.15 3.92 11.08
C TYR A 51 7.62 3.78 11.05
N ILE A 52 7.02 3.31 12.15
CA ILE A 52 5.57 3.15 12.27
C ILE A 52 4.87 4.50 12.08
N ARG A 53 5.38 5.58 12.69
CA ARG A 53 4.83 6.93 12.51
C ARG A 53 4.91 7.37 11.04
N ARG A 54 6.07 7.23 10.40
CA ARG A 54 6.27 7.59 8.98
C ARG A 54 5.36 6.81 8.05
N LEU A 55 5.18 5.51 8.31
CA LEU A 55 4.28 4.66 7.52
C LEU A 55 2.83 5.09 7.73
N ASN A 56 2.40 5.33 8.97
CA ASN A 56 1.07 5.84 9.29
C ASN A 56 0.78 7.17 8.58
N ASP A 57 1.72 8.12 8.63
CA ASP A 57 1.58 9.44 8.00
C ASP A 57 1.41 9.31 6.48
N LYS A 58 2.20 8.44 5.84
CA LYS A 58 2.11 8.17 4.40
C LYS A 58 0.79 7.52 4.02
N VAL A 59 0.36 6.49 4.76
CA VAL A 59 -0.91 5.80 4.50
C VAL A 59 -2.08 6.76 4.69
N LYS A 60 -2.09 7.53 5.78
CA LYS A 60 -3.12 8.54 6.05
C LYS A 60 -3.19 9.61 4.96
N ALA A 61 -2.03 10.09 4.48
CA ALA A 61 -1.97 11.10 3.43
C ALA A 61 -2.48 10.57 2.08
N ALA A 62 -2.22 9.30 1.75
CA ALA A 62 -2.59 8.73 0.46
C ALA A 62 -4.00 8.12 0.42
N LEU A 63 -4.46 7.51 1.51
CA LEU A 63 -5.71 6.73 1.57
C LEU A 63 -6.79 7.38 2.44
N GLY A 64 -6.47 8.45 3.17
CA GLY A 64 -7.38 9.15 4.08
C GLY A 64 -7.36 8.61 5.51
N SER A 65 -7.87 9.39 6.47
CA SER A 65 -7.84 9.03 7.89
C SER A 65 -8.78 7.88 8.28
N ALA A 66 -9.85 7.65 7.52
CA ALA A 66 -10.83 6.61 7.83
C ALA A 66 -10.22 5.20 7.82
N VAL A 67 -9.22 4.96 6.96
CA VAL A 67 -8.57 3.64 6.84
C VAL A 67 -7.69 3.30 8.03
N MET A 68 -7.28 4.28 8.83
CA MET A 68 -6.36 4.06 9.96
C MET A 68 -6.95 3.14 11.02
N THR A 69 -8.28 3.08 11.13
CA THR A 69 -8.99 2.15 12.03
C THR A 69 -9.04 0.71 11.53
N LYS A 70 -8.66 0.48 10.27
CA LYS A 70 -8.72 -0.81 9.57
C LYS A 70 -7.34 -1.43 9.37
N ILE A 71 -6.28 -0.70 9.70
CA ILE A 71 -4.91 -1.17 9.59
C ILE A 71 -4.31 -1.35 10.99
N GLY A 72 -3.42 -2.33 11.12
CA GLY A 72 -2.58 -2.53 12.29
C GLY A 72 -1.16 -2.76 11.83
N ILE A 73 -0.21 -2.03 12.41
CA ILE A 73 1.20 -2.08 12.03
C ILE A 73 1.98 -2.60 13.23
N LYS A 74 2.76 -3.66 13.00
CA LYS A 74 3.65 -4.24 14.01
C LYS A 74 5.00 -4.50 13.37
N ILE A 75 6.06 -4.26 14.12
CA ILE A 75 7.40 -4.68 13.74
C ILE A 75 7.73 -5.93 14.57
N PHE A 76 8.37 -6.89 13.92
CA PHE A 76 8.82 -8.13 14.51
C PHE A 76 10.30 -8.28 14.24
N LYS A 77 11.05 -8.63 15.29
CA LYS A 77 12.45 -9.00 15.15
C LYS A 77 12.56 -10.46 14.74
N LEU A 78 13.24 -10.72 13.62
CA LEU A 78 13.46 -12.06 13.08
C LEU A 78 14.96 -12.28 12.87
N GLY A 79 15.64 -12.67 13.96
CA GLY A 79 17.09 -12.82 13.98
C GLY A 79 17.80 -11.47 14.11
N PRO A 80 18.77 -11.15 13.23
CA PRO A 80 19.43 -9.85 13.22
C PRO A 80 18.58 -8.74 12.60
N ASP A 81 17.56 -9.12 11.82
CA ASP A 81 16.77 -8.23 10.99
C ASP A 81 15.37 -8.01 11.55
N ASP A 82 14.78 -6.86 11.25
CA ASP A 82 13.39 -6.54 11.57
C ASP A 82 12.50 -6.68 10.33
N VAL A 83 11.25 -7.07 10.52
CA VAL A 83 10.20 -7.12 9.49
C VAL A 83 8.95 -6.39 9.96
N CYS A 84 8.24 -5.76 9.04
CA CYS A 84 7.01 -5.03 9.37
C CYS A 84 5.80 -5.79 8.82
N LEU A 85 4.89 -6.16 9.72
CA LEU A 85 3.59 -6.74 9.39
C LEU A 85 2.53 -5.65 9.42
N VAL A 86 1.81 -5.49 8.30
CA VAL A 86 0.63 -4.65 8.22
C VAL A 86 -0.60 -5.53 8.05
N SER A 87 -1.41 -5.64 9.10
CA SER A 87 -2.72 -6.30 9.03
C SER A 87 -3.76 -5.32 8.49
N CYS A 88 -4.51 -5.72 7.46
CA CYS A 88 -5.54 -4.92 6.82
C CYS A 88 -6.90 -5.61 6.94
N LYS A 89 -7.90 -4.93 7.49
CA LYS A 89 -9.30 -5.38 7.52
C LYS A 89 -10.05 -4.85 6.30
N ARG A 90 -10.92 -5.66 5.70
CA ARG A 90 -11.83 -5.22 4.62
C ARG A 90 -12.53 -3.91 4.99
N SER A 91 -12.51 -2.97 4.05
CA SER A 91 -13.24 -1.71 4.14
C SER A 91 -14.73 -1.91 3.81
N LYS A 92 -15.60 -1.11 4.41
CA LYS A 92 -17.03 -1.04 4.06
C LYS A 92 -17.32 -0.06 2.92
N SER A 93 -16.32 0.69 2.49
CA SER A 93 -16.43 1.68 1.43
C SER A 93 -15.17 1.63 0.55
N PRO A 94 -15.28 1.95 -0.74
CA PRO A 94 -14.14 1.89 -1.65
C PRO A 94 -13.02 2.83 -1.20
N VAL A 95 -11.79 2.32 -1.21
CA VAL A 95 -10.58 3.06 -0.83
C VAL A 95 -9.80 3.41 -2.09
N PHE A 96 -9.80 4.70 -2.42
CA PHE A 96 -8.98 5.24 -3.50
C PHE A 96 -7.63 5.71 -2.97
N CYS A 97 -6.57 5.44 -3.72
CA CYS A 97 -5.21 5.86 -3.41
C CYS A 97 -4.86 7.15 -4.16
N ASN A 98 -4.40 8.16 -3.43
CA ASN A 98 -3.87 9.41 -3.98
C ASN A 98 -2.47 9.71 -3.43
N ASP A 99 -1.49 8.92 -3.85
CA ASP A 99 -0.09 9.14 -3.47
C ASP A 99 0.50 10.31 -4.28
N THR A 100 0.47 11.50 -3.70
CA THR A 100 0.94 12.71 -4.39
C THR A 100 2.43 12.69 -4.73
N ALA A 101 3.27 12.01 -3.93
CA ALA A 101 4.71 11.95 -4.17
C ALA A 101 5.00 11.07 -5.40
N TYR A 102 4.40 9.88 -5.44
CA TYR A 102 4.47 9.00 -6.59
C TYR A 102 3.87 9.64 -7.84
N ASN A 103 2.66 10.21 -7.73
CA ASN A 103 1.95 10.84 -8.83
C ASN A 103 2.73 12.03 -9.44
N LYS A 104 3.45 12.82 -8.63
CA LYS A 104 4.34 13.87 -9.14
C LYS A 104 5.56 13.29 -9.87
N LYS A 105 6.14 12.18 -9.39
CA LYS A 105 7.29 11.54 -10.02
C LYS A 105 6.94 11.00 -11.41
N ILE A 106 5.85 10.25 -11.54
CA ILE A 106 5.44 9.67 -12.82
C ILE A 106 5.06 10.73 -13.87
N ARG A 107 4.49 11.87 -13.44
CA ARG A 107 4.15 13.00 -14.35
C ARG A 107 5.36 13.67 -14.98
N ARG A 108 6.56 13.45 -14.45
CA ARG A 108 7.82 14.01 -14.97
C ARG A 108 8.54 13.07 -15.95
N LEU A 109 8.01 11.86 -16.19
CA LEU A 109 8.60 10.92 -17.13
C LEU A 109 8.25 11.30 -18.59
N PRO A 110 9.23 11.27 -19.51
CA PRO A 110 9.08 11.80 -20.87
C PRO A 110 8.22 10.96 -21.82
N ASP A 111 8.04 9.66 -21.56
CA ASP A 111 7.32 8.75 -22.46
C ASP A 111 6.00 8.22 -21.87
N LYS A 112 4.88 8.69 -22.46
CA LYS A 112 3.52 8.11 -22.56
C LYS A 112 2.75 7.56 -21.34
N GLU A 113 3.25 7.64 -20.11
CA GLU A 113 2.44 7.31 -18.91
C GLU A 113 1.84 8.53 -18.18
N ALA A 114 1.92 9.72 -18.79
CA ALA A 114 1.13 10.88 -18.38
C ALA A 114 -0.35 10.73 -18.75
N LYS A 115 -0.98 9.57 -18.48
CA LYS A 115 -2.43 9.55 -18.31
C LYS A 115 -2.71 10.41 -17.09
N ALA A 116 -3.35 11.55 -17.30
CA ALA A 116 -3.83 12.42 -16.25
C ALA A 116 -4.77 11.61 -15.32
N LYS A 117 -4.21 10.97 -14.30
CA LYS A 117 -4.95 10.39 -13.19
C LYS A 117 -5.52 11.56 -12.39
N ARG A 118 -6.69 12.04 -12.82
CA ARG A 118 -7.44 13.14 -12.18
C ARG A 118 -8.29 12.64 -11.01
N SER A 119 -8.59 11.35 -10.97
CA SER A 119 -9.21 10.63 -9.85
C SER A 119 -8.19 9.73 -9.15
N GLY A 120 -8.38 9.48 -7.85
CA GLY A 120 -7.55 8.52 -7.12
C GLY A 120 -7.55 7.14 -7.80
N GLN A 121 -6.46 6.39 -7.61
CA GLN A 121 -6.29 5.05 -8.16
C GLN A 121 -7.07 4.04 -7.33
N PHE A 122 -7.77 3.12 -7.99
CA PHE A 122 -8.44 2.01 -7.30
C PHE A 122 -7.60 0.75 -7.47
N TYR A 123 -7.05 0.26 -6.37
CA TYR A 123 -6.25 -0.97 -6.35
C TYR A 123 -7.05 -2.11 -5.74
N PHE A 124 -6.86 -3.31 -6.25
CA PHE A 124 -7.42 -4.53 -5.69
C PHE A 124 -6.37 -5.64 -5.68
N ARG A 125 -6.58 -6.63 -4.80
CA ARG A 125 -5.66 -7.76 -4.62
C ARG A 125 -6.14 -8.92 -5.48
N GLU A 126 -5.26 -9.44 -6.31
CA GLU A 126 -5.39 -10.71 -7.03
C GLU A 126 -4.55 -11.79 -6.33
N ASP A 127 -4.73 -13.06 -6.73
CA ASP A 127 -4.01 -14.21 -6.18
C ASP A 127 -2.49 -14.02 -6.13
N LYS A 128 -1.92 -13.39 -7.16
CA LYS A 128 -0.46 -13.25 -7.33
C LYS A 128 0.04 -11.80 -7.28
N GLY A 129 -0.81 -10.83 -6.94
CA GLY A 129 -0.35 -9.44 -6.99
C GLY A 129 -1.40 -8.38 -6.69
N VAL A 130 -1.04 -7.15 -7.02
CA VAL A 130 -1.90 -5.98 -6.89
C VAL A 130 -2.10 -5.41 -8.28
N ALA A 131 -3.35 -5.29 -8.68
CA ALA A 131 -3.75 -4.69 -9.95
C ALA A 131 -4.51 -3.38 -9.71
N GLU A 132 -4.47 -2.50 -10.71
CA GLU A 132 -5.24 -1.25 -10.74
C GLU A 132 -6.46 -1.45 -11.63
N LEU A 133 -7.66 -1.17 -11.11
CA LEU A 133 -8.88 -1.12 -11.91
C LEU A 133 -9.20 0.33 -12.27
N ALA A 134 -9.68 0.53 -13.49
CA ALA A 134 -10.13 1.81 -14.00
C ALA A 134 -11.43 1.66 -14.77
N GLY A 135 -12.17 2.76 -14.91
CA GLY A 135 -13.40 2.79 -15.70
C GLY A 135 -14.45 1.79 -15.22
N GLU A 136 -14.99 1.03 -16.16
CA GLU A 136 -16.10 0.10 -15.92
C GLU A 136 -15.72 -1.07 -15.00
N ASP A 137 -14.48 -1.57 -15.06
CA ASP A 137 -14.03 -2.66 -14.18
C ASP A 137 -14.00 -2.21 -12.71
N ALA A 138 -13.54 -0.99 -12.45
CA ALA A 138 -13.57 -0.42 -11.10
C ALA A 138 -15.02 -0.23 -10.63
N TYR A 139 -15.90 0.26 -11.51
CA TYR A 139 -17.32 0.45 -11.17
C TYR A 139 -18.00 -0.87 -10.83
N ARG A 140 -17.81 -1.91 -11.64
CA ARG A 140 -18.36 -3.26 -11.40
C ARG A 140 -17.86 -3.83 -10.09
N HIS A 141 -16.54 -3.81 -9.87
CA HIS A 141 -15.96 -4.28 -8.61
C HIS A 141 -16.55 -3.53 -7.42
N ILE A 142 -16.66 -2.20 -7.49
CA ILE A 142 -17.20 -1.39 -6.40
C ILE A 142 -18.67 -1.73 -6.14
N ALA A 143 -19.47 -1.87 -7.20
CA ALA A 143 -20.87 -2.23 -7.09
C ALA A 143 -21.03 -3.62 -6.45
N GLU A 144 -20.27 -4.62 -6.88
CA GLU A 144 -20.37 -5.98 -6.34
C GLU A 144 -19.80 -6.13 -4.91
N HIS A 145 -18.73 -5.40 -4.60
CA HIS A 145 -17.99 -5.59 -3.34
C HIS A 145 -18.42 -4.63 -2.22
N PHE A 146 -19.17 -3.57 -2.51
CA PHE A 146 -19.56 -2.58 -1.51
C PHE A 146 -21.05 -2.21 -1.54
N SER A 147 -21.89 -2.94 -2.29
CA SER A 147 -23.35 -2.73 -2.34
C SER A 147 -24.12 -3.08 -1.08
N ASP A 148 -23.50 -3.75 -0.10
CA ASP A 148 -24.18 -4.23 1.11
C ASP A 148 -24.33 -3.14 2.21
N VAL A 149 -24.72 -1.92 1.84
CA VAL A 149 -25.12 -0.86 2.80
C VAL A 149 -26.50 -0.33 2.46
#